data_AF-M0GEV6-F1
#
_entry.id   AF-M0GEV6-F1
#
_cell.length_a   1.000
_cell.length_b   1.000
_cell.length_c   1.000
_cell.angle_alpha   90.00
_cell.angle_beta   90.00
_cell.angle_gamma   90.00
#
_symmetry.space_group_name_H-M   'P 1'
#
loop_
_entity.id
_entity.type
_entity.pdbx_description
1 polymer ?
#
loop_
_entity_poly.entity_id
_entity_poly.type
_entity_poly.pdbx_seq_one_letter_code
_entity_poly.pdbx_strand_id
1 'polypeptide(L)'
;MWRSRTNRDRNRVVCIACGDAVLRSAAREYDKEGNRWERHGKRFEHLCKSCYRGLCHQPREELEGLLVDIEEHGISDEEFLLRYFDAVKERYESPGERGR
;
A
#
# COMPACT_ATOMS: atom_id res chain seq x y z
N MET A 1 3.39 44.74 11.71
CA MET A 1 3.88 43.60 10.89
C MET A 1 2.75 42.59 10.70
N TRP A 2 2.30 42.40 9.45
CA TRP A 2 1.15 41.58 9.08
C TRP A 2 1.32 40.10 9.48
N ARG A 3 0.32 39.56 10.17
CA ARG A 3 0.22 38.13 10.47
C ARG A 3 -0.43 37.42 9.29
N SER A 4 0.39 36.80 8.44
CA SER A 4 -0.05 35.87 7.39
C SER A 4 -0.56 34.56 8.01
N ARG A 5 -1.74 34.60 8.63
CA ARG A 5 -2.44 33.42 9.19
C ARG A 5 -3.33 32.70 8.18
N THR A 6 -3.49 33.23 6.97
CA THR A 6 -4.52 32.79 6.00
C THR A 6 -4.08 31.77 4.96
N ASN A 7 -2.80 31.35 4.91
CA ASN A 7 -2.33 30.39 3.91
C ASN A 7 -2.02 28.97 4.46
N ARG A 8 -2.08 28.77 5.78
CA ARG A 8 -1.75 27.47 6.38
C ARG A 8 -2.87 26.43 6.23
N ASP A 9 -4.13 26.86 6.22
CA ASP A 9 -5.27 25.95 6.03
C ASP A 9 -5.52 25.58 4.57
N ARG A 10 -5.11 26.42 3.60
CA ARG A 10 -5.23 26.10 2.17
C ARG A 10 -4.27 25.02 1.67
N ASN A 11 -3.29 24.62 2.49
CA ASN A 11 -2.31 23.60 2.14
C ASN A 11 -2.40 22.38 3.07
N ARG A 12 -3.59 22.08 3.58
CA ARG A 12 -3.86 20.83 4.30
C ARG A 12 -4.48 19.80 3.37
N VAL A 13 -4.18 18.54 3.63
CA VAL A 13 -4.73 17.36 2.95
C VAL A 13 -5.22 16.38 4.01
N VAL A 14 -6.24 15.60 3.67
CA VAL A 14 -6.82 14.60 4.56
C VAL A 14 -6.06 13.28 4.37
N CYS A 15 -5.61 12.68 5.48
CA CYS A 15 -5.08 11.34 5.47
C CYS A 15 -6.19 10.35 5.15
N ILE A 16 -6.09 9.58 4.06
CA ILE A 16 -7.11 8.59 3.68
C ILE A 16 -7.25 7.44 4.69
N ALA A 17 -6.22 7.20 5.52
CA ALA A 17 -6.23 6.09 6.48
C ALA A 17 -6.84 6.46 7.83
N CYS A 18 -6.52 7.64 8.38
CA CYS A 18 -6.99 8.05 9.72
C CYS A 18 -7.95 9.24 9.71
N GLY A 19 -8.15 9.90 8.57
CA GLY A 19 -9.02 11.08 8.45
C GLY A 19 -8.39 12.39 8.93
N ASP A 20 -7.18 12.38 9.50
CA ASP A 20 -6.54 13.60 10.01
C ASP A 20 -6.19 14.60 8.90
N ALA A 21 -6.50 15.88 9.13
CA ALA A 21 -6.08 16.98 8.27
C ALA A 21 -4.64 17.42 8.59
N VAL A 22 -3.69 16.98 7.78
CA VAL A 22 -2.25 17.27 7.92
C VAL A 22 -1.78 18.29 6.90
N LEU A 23 -0.67 18.99 7.18
CA LEU A 23 -0.04 19.85 6.18
C LEU A 23 0.42 19.01 4.98
N ARG A 24 0.18 19.49 3.75
CA ARG A 24 0.59 18.82 2.51
C ARG A 24 2.09 18.51 2.50
N SER A 25 2.92 19.40 3.02
CA SER A 25 4.38 19.18 3.14
C SER A 25 4.77 18.07 4.12
N ALA A 26 3.89 17.72 5.05
CA ALA A 26 4.09 16.64 6.01
C ALA A 26 3.41 15.32 5.60
N ALA A 27 2.62 15.34 4.53
CA ALA A 27 1.96 14.16 3.98
C ALA A 27 2.87 13.36 3.05
N ARG A 28 2.45 12.14 2.73
CA ARG A 28 3.03 11.29 1.69
C ARG A 28 1.98 11.05 0.62
N GLU A 29 2.38 11.26 -0.63
CA GLU A 29 1.52 10.95 -1.78
C GLU A 29 1.37 9.44 -1.88
N TYR A 30 0.12 9.00 -1.99
CA TYR A 30 -0.28 7.61 -2.19
C TYR A 30 -0.88 7.49 -3.59
N ASP A 31 -0.33 6.57 -4.37
CA ASP A 31 -0.88 6.15 -5.65
C ASP A 31 -1.44 4.74 -5.48
N LYS A 32 -2.74 4.59 -5.66
CA LYS A 32 -3.44 3.31 -5.58
C LYS A 32 -2.99 2.32 -6.67
N GLU A 33 -2.51 2.83 -7.80
CA GLU A 33 -2.04 2.03 -8.93
C GLU A 33 -0.53 1.70 -8.83
N GLY A 34 0.16 2.13 -7.76
CA GLY A 34 1.57 1.85 -7.54
C GLY A 34 2.57 2.60 -8.45
N ASN A 35 2.11 3.30 -9.50
CA ASN A 35 2.98 4.01 -10.44
C ASN A 35 3.24 5.48 -10.01
N ARG A 36 4.16 5.65 -9.05
CA ARG A 36 4.56 6.97 -8.51
C ARG A 36 5.36 7.85 -9.47
N TRP A 37 5.84 7.29 -10.58
CA TRP A 37 6.76 7.98 -11.50
C TRP A 37 6.00 8.83 -12.52
N GLU A 38 4.91 8.30 -13.05
CA GLU A 38 4.07 9.02 -14.00
C GLU A 38 3.04 9.88 -13.29
N ARG A 39 3.19 11.21 -13.39
CA ARG A 39 2.33 12.19 -12.70
C ARG A 39 1.23 12.79 -13.58
N HIS A 40 1.36 12.69 -14.90
CA HIS A 40 0.43 13.34 -15.82
C HIS A 40 -0.97 12.72 -15.73
N GLY A 41 -1.99 13.57 -15.57
CA GLY A 41 -3.39 13.14 -15.50
C GLY A 41 -3.79 12.42 -14.20
N LYS A 42 -2.89 12.25 -13.23
CA LYS A 42 -3.18 11.54 -11.98
C LYS A 42 -3.51 12.48 -10.83
N ARG A 43 -4.42 12.02 -9.96
CA ARG A 43 -4.68 12.63 -8.66
C ARG A 43 -4.13 11.72 -7.58
N PHE A 44 -3.21 12.24 -6.77
CA PHE A 44 -2.65 11.52 -5.64
C PHE A 44 -3.53 11.68 -4.40
N GLU A 45 -3.68 10.58 -3.67
CA GLU A 45 -4.21 10.59 -2.32
C GLU A 45 -3.08 10.87 -1.32
N HIS A 46 -3.42 11.13 -0.06
CA HIS A 46 -2.44 11.55 0.93
C HIS A 46 -2.52 10.71 2.19
N LEU A 47 -1.37 10.38 2.74
CA LEU A 47 -1.21 9.70 4.02
C LEU A 47 -0.38 10.55 4.98
N CYS A 48 -0.74 10.56 6.25
CA CYS A 48 0.14 11.11 7.28
C CYS A 48 1.37 10.20 7.47
N LYS A 49 2.44 10.75 8.05
CA LYS A 49 3.72 10.04 8.19
C LYS A 49 3.61 8.75 9.02
N SER A 50 2.75 8.73 10.04
CA SER A 50 2.52 7.53 10.87
C SER A 50 1.80 6.45 10.08
N CYS A 51 0.68 6.76 9.43
CA CYS A 51 -0.07 5.79 8.62
C CYS A 51 0.79 5.25 7.46
N TYR A 52 1.53 6.11 6.76
CA TYR A 52 2.43 5.66 5.69
C TYR A 52 3.49 4.66 6.20
N ARG A 53 4.06 4.90 7.39
CA ARG A 53 5.05 4.00 8.00
C ARG A 53 4.46 2.65 8.44
N GLY A 54 3.16 2.59 8.70
CA GLY A 54 2.47 1.36 9.05
C GLY A 54 2.08 0.50 7.84
N LEU A 55 2.30 0.98 6.61
CA LEU A 55 1.98 0.21 5.41
C LEU A 55 3.01 -0.88 5.14
N CYS A 56 2.53 -2.01 4.62
CA CYS A 56 3.39 -2.99 3.98
C CYS A 56 3.89 -2.42 2.64
N HIS A 57 5.22 -2.32 2.49
CA HIS A 57 5.89 -1.86 1.27
C HIS A 57 6.40 -3.01 0.39
N GLN A 58 6.05 -4.25 0.71
CA GLN A 58 6.38 -5.38 -0.14
C GLN A 58 5.62 -5.25 -1.46
N PRO A 59 6.25 -5.58 -2.60
CA PRO A 59 5.56 -5.64 -3.88
C PRO A 59 4.39 -6.62 -3.77
N ARG A 60 3.25 -6.24 -4.35
CA ARG A 60 2.01 -7.05 -4.39
C ARG A 60 1.70 -7.53 -5.80
N GLU A 61 2.68 -7.47 -6.69
CA GLU A 61 2.54 -8.03 -8.03
C GLU A 61 2.18 -9.52 -7.91
N GLU A 62 1.21 -9.96 -8.72
CA GLU A 62 0.65 -11.33 -8.73
C GLU A 62 -0.06 -11.80 -7.44
N LEU A 63 0.06 -11.07 -6.32
CA LEU A 63 -0.53 -11.46 -5.04
C LEU A 63 -2.05 -11.60 -5.13
N GLU A 64 -2.76 -10.63 -5.71
CA GLU A 64 -4.23 -10.69 -5.80
C GLU A 64 -4.70 -11.90 -6.63
N GLY A 65 -4.05 -12.16 -7.77
CA GLY A 65 -4.35 -13.34 -8.58
C GLY A 65 -4.11 -14.63 -7.80
N LEU A 66 -2.98 -14.74 -7.10
CA LEU A 66 -2.68 -15.85 -6.21
C LEU A 66 -3.76 -16.05 -5.14
N LEU A 67 -4.19 -14.97 -4.47
CA LEU A 67 -5.19 -15.05 -3.41
C LEU A 67 -6.56 -15.50 -3.97
N VAL A 68 -6.96 -15.00 -5.13
CA VAL A 68 -8.19 -15.41 -5.81
C VAL A 68 -8.13 -16.88 -6.25
N ASP A 69 -6.96 -17.36 -6.67
CA ASP A 69 -6.79 -18.76 -7.10
C ASP A 69 -6.91 -19.76 -5.94
N ILE A 70 -6.48 -19.38 -4.73
CA ILE A 70 -6.53 -20.25 -3.54
C ILE A 70 -7.81 -20.11 -2.72
N GLU A 71 -8.49 -18.95 -2.82
CA GLU A 71 -9.71 -18.65 -2.09
C GLU A 71 -10.86 -19.51 -2.59
N GLU A 72 -11.60 -20.09 -1.65
CA GLU A 72 -12.77 -20.90 -1.94
C GLU A 72 -13.86 -20.63 -0.90
N HIS A 73 -15.12 -20.56 -1.33
CA HIS A 73 -16.22 -20.30 -0.40
C HIS A 73 -16.34 -21.41 0.65
N GLY A 74 -16.28 -21.03 1.92
CA GLY A 74 -16.55 -21.92 3.05
C GLY A 74 -15.32 -22.60 3.66
N ILE A 75 -14.11 -22.26 3.22
CA ILE A 75 -12.87 -22.71 3.89
C ILE A 75 -12.60 -21.91 5.16
N SER A 76 -11.89 -22.52 6.12
CA SER A 76 -11.43 -21.84 7.33
C SER A 76 -10.21 -20.96 7.05
N ASP A 77 -9.95 -19.99 7.93
CA ASP A 77 -8.74 -19.16 7.89
C ASP A 77 -7.46 -20.02 7.92
N GLU A 78 -7.46 -21.11 8.70
CA GLU A 78 -6.31 -22.04 8.79
C GLU A 78 -6.04 -22.74 7.46
N GLU A 79 -7.09 -23.27 6.81
CA GLU A 79 -6.98 -23.92 5.49
C GLU A 79 -6.51 -22.93 4.42
N PHE A 80 -7.07 -21.72 4.41
CA PHE A 80 -6.65 -20.66 3.50
C PHE A 80 -5.16 -20.33 3.66
N LEU A 81 -4.68 -20.18 4.90
CA LEU A 81 -3.27 -19.89 5.17
C LEU A 81 -2.36 -21.03 4.76
N LEU A 82 -2.75 -22.29 4.98
CA LEU A 82 -1.98 -23.45 4.51
C LEU A 82 -1.83 -23.46 2.99
N ARG A 83 -2.94 -23.29 2.25
CA ARG A 83 -2.92 -23.18 0.77
C ARG A 83 -2.04 -22.04 0.29
N TYR A 84 -2.12 -20.87 0.95
CA TYR A 84 -1.26 -19.74 0.63
C TYR A 84 0.22 -20.08 0.82
N PHE A 85 0.59 -20.65 1.97
CA PHE A 85 1.98 -21.02 2.24
C PHE A 85 2.50 -22.04 1.25
N ASP A 86 1.72 -23.08 0.93
CA ASP A 86 2.11 -24.10 -0.05
C ASP A 86 2.29 -23.49 -1.44
N ALA A 87 1.37 -22.64 -1.88
CA ALA A 87 1.44 -21.99 -3.20
C ALA A 87 2.61 -20.99 -3.32
N VAL A 88 2.97 -20.31 -2.23
CA VAL A 88 4.17 -19.45 -2.17
C VAL A 88 5.44 -20.30 -2.18
N LYS A 89 5.50 -21.38 -1.39
CA LYS A 89 6.64 -22.29 -1.39
C LYS A 89 6.85 -22.93 -2.75
N GLU A 90 5.79 -23.40 -3.41
CA GLU A 90 5.91 -23.98 -4.75
C GLU A 90 6.52 -22.97 -5.75
N ARG A 91 6.02 -21.73 -5.75
CA ARG A 91 6.46 -20.67 -6.68
C ARG A 91 7.87 -20.16 -6.40
N TYR A 92 8.29 -20.10 -5.15
CA TYR A 92 9.56 -19.47 -4.75
C TYR A 92 10.62 -20.43 -4.19
N GLU A 93 10.30 -21.70 -3.93
CA GLU A 93 11.20 -22.70 -3.33
C GLU A 93 11.51 -23.94 -4.22
N SER A 94 11.02 -24.07 -5.47
CA SER A 94 11.27 -25.26 -6.32
C SER A 94 12.26 -25.02 -7.49
N PRO A 95 13.07 -26.02 -7.91
CA PRO A 95 14.24 -26.59 -7.25
C PRO A 95 15.52 -26.14 -7.98
N GLY A 96 16.17 -25.11 -7.46
CA GLY A 96 17.46 -24.62 -7.95
C GLY A 96 18.26 -24.03 -6.80
N GLU A 97 18.68 -24.85 -5.84
CA GLU A 97 19.74 -24.42 -4.94
C GLU A 97 20.98 -23.99 -5.77
N ARG A 98 21.63 -22.87 -5.39
CA ARG A 98 23.00 -22.44 -5.75
C ARG A 98 23.11 -21.43 -6.91
N GLY A 99 23.53 -20.20 -6.58
CA GLY A 99 23.81 -19.19 -7.59
C GLY A 99 24.45 -17.87 -7.16
N ARG A 100 24.88 -17.65 -5.90
CA ARG A 100 26.03 -16.80 -5.57
C ARG A 100 26.46 -16.96 -4.11
#